data_AF-A0A3Q8I1S5-F1
#
_entry.id   AF-A0A3Q8I1S5-F1
#
_cell.length_a   1.000
_cell.length_b   1.000
_cell.length_c   1.000
_cell.angle_alpha   90.00
_cell.angle_beta   90.00
_cell.angle_gamma   90.00
#
_symmetry.space_group_name_H-M   'P 1'
#
loop_
_entity.id
_entity.type
_entity.pdbx_description
1 polymer ?
#
loop_
_entity_poly.entity_id
_entity_poly.type
_entity_poly.pdbx_seq_one_letter_code
_entity_poly.pdbx_strand_id
1 'polypeptide(L)' 'MHWNRAGVDQWICRVPSEAPQYTLKAFIKGDGRWSWEVFAGAAKSPMATGIAGNVGAAKKTAEQFLTRSGYV' A
#
# COMPACT_ATOMS: atom_id res chain seq x y z
N MET A 1 5.57 6.44 8.43
CA MET A 1 4.55 6.16 7.38
C MET A 1 3.17 6.50 7.95
N HIS A 2 2.30 7.18 7.21
CA HIS A 2 0.96 7.57 7.71
C HIS A 2 -0.12 7.26 6.65
N TRP A 3 -1.12 6.47 7.06
CA TRP A 3 -2.25 6.11 6.19
C TRP A 3 -3.37 7.13 6.28
N ASN A 4 -3.77 7.65 5.12
CA ASN A 4 -4.92 8.52 4.96
C ASN A 4 -6.07 7.74 4.34
N ARG A 5 -7.30 8.01 4.80
CA ARG A 5 -8.50 7.44 4.20
C ARG A 5 -8.79 8.19 2.90
N ALA A 6 -8.87 7.47 1.78
CA ALA A 6 -9.13 8.03 0.45
C ALA A 6 -10.57 7.78 -0.04
N GLY A 7 -11.31 6.93 0.67
CA GLY A 7 -12.72 6.61 0.44
C GLY A 7 -13.27 5.73 1.56
N VAL A 8 -14.52 5.28 1.46
CA VAL A 8 -15.15 4.42 2.49
C VAL A 8 -14.29 3.20 2.78
N ASP A 9 -13.82 2.53 1.73
CA ASP A 9 -13.02 1.30 1.83
C ASP A 9 -11.67 1.38 1.10
N GLN A 10 -11.06 2.57 1.12
CA GLN A 10 -9.77 2.79 0.49
C GLN A 10 -8.85 3.63 1.38
N TRP A 11 -7.60 3.21 1.45
CA TRP A 11 -6.54 3.85 2.20
C TRP A 11 -5.31 4.06 1.32
N ILE A 12 -4.65 5.20 1.53
CA ILE A 12 -3.44 5.58 0.80
C ILE A 12 -2.39 6.07 1.81
N CYS A 13 -1.17 5.55 1.71
CA CYS A 13 -0.01 6.08 2.43
C CYS A 13 1.03 6.52 1.41
N ARG A 14 1.43 7.79 1.48
CA ARG A 14 2.56 8.32 0.70
C ARG A 14 3.80 8.30 1.59
N VAL A 15 4.85 7.66 1.11
CA VAL A 15 6.12 7.55 1.85
C VAL A 15 7.11 8.53 1.24
N PRO A 16 7.50 9.58 1.99
CA PRO A 16 8.58 10.46 1.57
C PRO A 16 9.91 9.70 1.67
N SER A 17 10.56 9.47 0.53
CA SER A 17 11.95 8.97 0.42
C SER A 17 12.71 9.83 -0.59
N GLU A 18 14.04 9.83 -0.53
CA GLU A 18 14.92 10.71 -1.32
C GLU A 18 14.68 10.56 -2.84
N ALA A 19 14.42 9.34 -3.31
CA ALA A 19 13.72 8.97 -4.54
C ALA A 19 13.87 7.44 -4.74
N PRO A 20 12.89 6.74 -5.33
CA PRO A 20 11.58 7.22 -5.78
C PRO A 20 10.55 7.28 -4.64
N GLN A 21 9.65 8.26 -4.65
CA GLN A 21 8.56 8.34 -3.67
C GLN A 21 7.61 7.14 -3.79
N TYR A 22 7.30 6.45 -2.70
CA TYR A 22 6.42 5.29 -2.76
C TYR A 22 4.98 5.63 -2.37
N THR A 23 4.02 5.03 -3.06
CA THR A 23 2.61 5.10 -2.69
C THR A 23 2.09 3.71 -2.38
N LEU A 24 1.58 3.54 -1.17
CA LEU A 24 0.89 2.34 -0.73
C LEU A 24 -0.62 2.56 -0.85
N LYS A 25 -1.34 1.56 -1.36
CA LYS A 25 -2.80 1.53 -1.37
C LYS A 25 -3.30 0.27 -0.68
N ALA A 26 -4.42 0.38 0.03
CA ALA A 26 -5.17 -0.76 0.54
C ALA A 26 -6.66 -0.52 0.33
N PHE A 27 -7.38 -1.50 -0.21
CA PHE A 27 -8.80 -1.36 -0.56
C PHE A 27 -9.57 -2.67 -0.49
N ILE A 28 -10.86 -2.61 -0.21
CA ILE A 28 -11.73 -3.81 -0.15
C ILE A 28 -11.98 -4.39 -1.55
N LYS A 29 -12.02 -5.72 -1.68
CA LYS A 29 -12.37 -6.41 -2.93
C LYS A 29 -13.86 -6.74 -3.08
N GLY A 30 -14.64 -6.57 -2.03
CA GLY A 30 -16.07 -6.88 -2.00
C GLY A 30 -16.42 -8.27 -1.45
N ASP A 31 -15.44 -9.16 -1.26
CA ASP A 31 -15.61 -10.51 -0.69
C ASP A 31 -15.13 -10.61 0.77
N GLY A 32 -15.08 -9.47 1.46
CA GLY A 32 -14.51 -9.34 2.82
C GLY A 32 -12.99 -9.31 2.87
N ARG A 33 -12.28 -9.59 1.76
CA ARG A 33 -10.82 -9.48 1.69
C ARG A 33 -10.39 -8.08 1.24
N TRP A 34 -9.13 -7.77 1.56
CA TRP A 34 -8.49 -6.51 1.26
C TRP A 34 -7.34 -6.72 0.29
N SER A 35 -7.32 -5.97 -0.81
CA SER A 35 -6.14 -5.83 -1.65
C SER A 35 -5.17 -4.82 -1.05
N TRP A 36 -3.89 -5.02 -1.32
CA TRP A 36 -2.86 -4.00 -1.14
C TRP A 36 -1.98 -3.90 -2.38
N GLU A 37 -1.47 -2.69 -2.62
CA GLU A 37 -0.63 -2.37 -3.77
C GLU A 37 0.47 -1.38 -3.36
N VAL A 38 1.64 -1.54 -3.96
CA VAL A 38 2.80 -0.66 -3.78
C VAL A 38 3.16 -0.08 -5.15
N PHE A 39 3.28 1.24 -5.25
CA PHE A 39 3.69 1.95 -6.45
C PHE A 39 5.00 2.70 -6.17
N ALA A 40 5.92 2.67 -7.15
CA ALA A 40 7.14 3.47 -7.13
C ALA A 40 6.95 4.72 -8.03
N GLY A 41 7.09 5.90 -7.44
CA GLY A 41 6.95 7.19 -8.13
C GLY A 41 5.63 7.32 -8.88
N ALA A 42 5.72 7.69 -10.16
CA ALA A 42 4.58 7.86 -11.07
C ALA A 42 4.25 6.59 -11.87
N ALA A 43 4.67 5.41 -11.42
CA ALA A 43 4.40 4.16 -12.12
C ALA A 43 2.88 3.92 -12.27
N LYS A 44 2.45 3.54 -13.48
CA LYS A 44 1.04 3.19 -13.76
C LYS A 44 0.65 1.82 -13.23
N SER A 45 1.63 0.93 -13.05
CA SER A 45 1.44 -0.43 -12.53
C SER A 45 2.07 -0.55 -11.14
N PRO A 46 1.46 -1.33 -10.24
CA PRO A 46 2.06 -1.60 -8.94
C PRO A 46 3.30 -2.49 -9.09
N MET A 47 4.33 -2.21 -8.31
CA MET A 47 5.53 -3.05 -8.24
C MET A 47 5.32 -4.30 -7.39
N ALA A 48 4.38 -4.24 -6.45
CA ALA A 48 3.97 -5.37 -5.62
C ALA A 48 2.49 -5.25 -5.29
N THR A 49 1.83 -6.39 -5.22
CA THR A 49 0.42 -6.49 -4.85
C THR A 49 0.19 -7.73 -4.00
N GLY A 50 -0.92 -7.76 -3.26
CA GLY A 50 -1.38 -8.97 -2.61
C GLY A 50 -2.75 -8.81 -2.00
N ILE A 51 -3.22 -9.90 -1.37
CA ILE A 51 -4.52 -9.98 -0.70
C ILE A 51 -4.31 -10.30 0.77
N ALA A 52 -5.11 -9.70 1.65
CA ALA A 52 -5.11 -9.94 3.08
C ALA A 52 -6.56 -10.09 3.60
N GLY A 53 -6.71 -10.78 4.73
CA GLY A 53 -8.03 -11.03 5.34
C GLY A 53 -8.66 -9.81 6.01
N ASN A 54 -7.91 -8.73 6.25
CA ASN A 54 -8.42 -7.49 6.84
C ASN A 54 -7.53 -6.28 6.47
N VAL A 55 -8.05 -5.07 6.71
CA VAL A 55 -7.36 -3.81 6.39
C VAL A 55 -6.02 -3.64 7.13
N GLY A 56 -5.94 -4.09 8.39
CA GLY A 56 -4.71 -3.96 9.19
C GLY A 56 -3.57 -4.80 8.62
N ALA A 57 -3.88 -6.04 8.24
CA ALA A 57 -2.94 -6.94 7.58
C ALA A 57 -2.53 -6.40 6.19
N ALA A 58 -3.47 -5.86 5.40
CA ALA A 58 -3.17 -5.26 4.11
C ALA A 58 -2.17 -4.09 4.22
N LYS A 59 -2.45 -3.15 5.15
CA LYS A 59 -1.57 -2.01 5.42
C LYS A 59 -0.18 -2.45 5.89
N LYS A 60 -0.13 -3.34 6.89
CA LYS A 60 1.13 -3.82 7.46
C LYS A 60 1.99 -4.56 6.45
N THR A 61 1.39 -5.41 5.61
CA THR A 61 2.14 -6.13 4.57
C THR A 61 2.74 -5.17 3.54
N ALA A 62 1.99 -4.15 3.11
CA ALA A 62 2.48 -3.14 2.18
C ALA A 62 3.65 -2.32 2.77
N GLU A 63 3.57 -1.94 4.04
CA GLU A 63 4.66 -1.26 4.77
C GLU A 63 5.89 -2.16 4.92
N GLN A 64 5.68 -3.42 5.31
CA GLN A 64 6.75 -4.40 5.48
C GLN A 64 7.47 -4.70 4.17
N PHE A 65 6.74 -4.74 3.05
CA PHE A 65 7.36 -4.89 1.73
C PHE A 65 8.36 -3.77 1.45
N LEU A 66 7.95 -2.51 1.61
CA LEU A 66 8.86 -1.37 1.41
C LEU A 66 10.06 -1.41 2.35
N THR A 67 9.83 -1.64 3.64
CA THR A 67 10.88 -1.66 4.67
C THR A 67 11.89 -2.77 4.42
N ARG A 68 11.41 -3.99 4.11
CA ARG A 68 12.30 -5.16 3.90
C ARG A 68 13.04 -5.11 2.57
N SER A 69 12.54 -4.37 1.60
CA SER A 69 13.18 -4.21 0.30
C SER A 69 14.26 -3.11 0.30
N GLY A 70 14.48 -2.43 1.42
CA GLY A 70 15.50 -1.38 1.56
C GLY A 70 15.13 -0.06 0.90
N TYR A 71 13.84 0.17 0.64
CA TYR A 71 13.34 1.37 -0.03
C TYR A 71 13.00 2.52 0.92
N VAL A 72 12.99 2.25 2.23
CA VAL A 72 12.66 3.17 3.33
C VAL A 72 13.48 2.79 4.55
#